data_AF-A0A519ZM90-F1
#
_entry.id   AF-A0A519ZM90-F1
#
_cell.length_a   1.000
_cell.length_b   1.000
_cell.length_c   1.000
_cell.angle_alpha   90.00
_cell.angle_beta   90.00
_cell.angle_gamma   90.00
#
_symmetry.space_group_name_H-M   'P 1'
#
loop_
_entity.id
_entity.type
_entity.pdbx_description
1 polymer ?
#
loop_
_entity_poly.entity_id
_entity_poly.type
_entity_poly.pdbx_seq_one_letter_code
_entity_poly.pdbx_strand_id
1 'polypeptide(L)'
;MGTRLHTELHRLYGPGASASPTAGLDGLIDEDGQVRAMALSLGRPADWEAISGVWQAVQSDLSLPAPGIAVSGMDSYQLWFSLDEAVPAAQAQAFVEALRVRYLSAMAPSRVTLLPGRAPEATRVLPPASEWEWPAGALPPQQIGTDQWSAFVAPDLAPIFADTPWLDIPPSLDGQAELLSRLRSIKPGAWQSARALLTPAPAEAPASPTAEPSGSPGPHQDPWRFLLQVMNDATVPMASRIEAAKALLPYTKRSEGPASGS
;
A
#
# COMPACT_ATOMS: atom_id res chain seq x y z
N MET A 1 21.47 -2.41 -25.91
CA MET A 1 20.69 -3.66 -26.08
C MET A 1 20.34 -4.14 -24.68
N GLY A 2 19.06 -4.09 -24.30
CA GLY A 2 18.63 -4.58 -22.99
C GLY A 2 18.78 -6.10 -22.92
N THR A 3 19.32 -6.61 -21.83
CA THR A 3 19.40 -8.06 -21.58
C THR A 3 17.97 -8.62 -21.38
N ARG A 4 17.76 -9.92 -21.65
CA ARG A 4 16.45 -10.58 -21.42
C ARG A 4 15.93 -10.30 -20.01
N LEU A 5 16.81 -10.38 -19.02
CA LEU A 5 16.52 -10.04 -17.63
C LEU A 5 15.91 -8.63 -17.47
N HIS A 6 16.49 -7.62 -18.11
CA HIS A 6 16.00 -6.26 -18.04
C HIS A 6 14.57 -6.13 -18.61
N THR A 7 14.27 -6.83 -19.72
CA THR A 7 12.91 -6.88 -20.28
C THR A 7 11.91 -7.50 -19.31
N GLU A 8 12.28 -8.59 -18.65
CA GLU A 8 11.44 -9.29 -17.67
C GLU A 8 11.18 -8.44 -16.41
N LEU A 9 12.22 -7.79 -15.89
CA LEU A 9 12.11 -6.85 -14.77
C LEU A 9 11.23 -5.66 -15.12
N HIS A 10 11.40 -5.06 -16.31
CA HIS A 10 10.55 -3.96 -16.74
C HIS A 10 9.09 -4.39 -16.95
N ARG A 11 8.86 -5.59 -17.51
CA ARG A 11 7.50 -6.13 -17.67
C ARG A 11 6.79 -6.23 -16.32
N LEU A 12 7.47 -6.76 -15.29
CA LEU A 12 6.87 -7.03 -13.99
C LEU A 12 6.84 -5.80 -13.07
N TYR A 13 7.95 -5.09 -12.97
CA TYR A 13 8.18 -4.09 -11.92
C TYR A 13 8.44 -2.68 -12.47
N GLY A 14 8.62 -2.55 -13.79
CA GLY A 14 8.83 -1.25 -14.42
C GLY A 14 7.67 -0.28 -14.14
N PRO A 15 7.97 1.03 -14.12
CA PRO A 15 6.97 2.06 -13.89
C PRO A 15 5.83 1.96 -14.93
N GLY A 16 4.66 2.54 -14.62
CA GLY A 16 3.46 2.42 -15.46
C GLY A 16 3.67 2.87 -16.90
N ALA A 17 2.75 2.53 -17.81
CA ALA A 17 2.84 2.84 -19.24
C ALA A 17 2.98 4.35 -19.57
N SER A 18 2.75 5.23 -18.59
CA SER A 18 2.98 6.68 -18.70
C SER A 18 4.47 7.07 -18.58
N ALA A 19 5.29 6.22 -17.97
CA ALA A 19 6.73 6.42 -17.90
C ALA A 19 7.36 6.16 -19.27
N SER A 20 8.29 7.03 -19.66
CA SER A 20 9.03 6.85 -20.92
C SER A 20 9.67 5.45 -20.94
N PRO A 21 9.69 4.75 -22.09
CA PRO A 21 10.38 3.44 -22.23
C PRO A 21 11.90 3.53 -22.03
N THR A 22 12.44 4.74 -21.87
CA THR A 22 13.82 5.06 -21.46
C THR A 22 13.97 5.36 -19.97
N ALA A 23 12.88 5.42 -19.20
CA ALA A 23 12.93 5.47 -17.75
C ALA A 23 13.56 4.16 -17.28
N GLY A 24 14.78 4.24 -16.76
CA GLY A 24 15.47 3.09 -16.20
C GLY A 24 14.70 2.50 -15.03
N LEU A 25 15.14 1.33 -14.54
CA LEU A 25 14.68 0.75 -13.29
C LEU A 25 15.19 1.54 -12.05
N ASP A 26 15.74 2.73 -12.27
CA ASP A 26 16.30 3.62 -11.26
C ASP A 26 15.20 4.26 -10.38
N GLY A 27 13.94 4.21 -10.81
CA GLY A 27 12.76 4.57 -10.02
C GLY A 27 11.57 3.67 -10.34
N LEU A 28 11.04 2.97 -9.33
CA LEU A 28 9.81 2.14 -9.46
C LEU A 28 8.53 2.90 -9.13
N ILE A 29 8.66 4.18 -8.83
CA ILE A 29 7.58 5.13 -8.65
C ILE A 29 7.66 6.10 -9.82
N ASP A 30 6.57 6.24 -10.57
CA ASP A 30 6.50 7.20 -11.66
C ASP A 30 6.30 8.64 -11.16
N GLU A 31 6.36 9.60 -12.08
CA GLU A 31 6.23 11.03 -11.78
C GLU A 31 4.86 11.38 -11.15
N ASP A 32 3.84 10.56 -11.41
CA ASP A 32 2.48 10.68 -10.86
C ASP A 32 2.33 10.00 -9.48
N GLY A 33 3.42 9.47 -8.91
CA GLY A 33 3.42 8.77 -7.64
C GLY A 33 2.73 7.40 -7.70
N GLN A 34 2.60 6.80 -8.88
CA GLN A 34 2.05 5.47 -9.07
C GLN A 34 3.17 4.42 -9.12
N VAL A 35 2.82 3.21 -8.72
CA VAL A 35 3.74 2.06 -8.66
C VAL A 35 3.09 0.83 -9.27
N ARG A 36 3.93 -0.02 -9.85
CA ARG A 36 3.55 -1.38 -10.27
C ARG A 36 4.25 -2.47 -9.45
N ALA A 37 5.28 -2.11 -8.70
CA ALA A 37 6.02 -3.02 -7.84
C ALA A 37 5.64 -2.80 -6.37
N MET A 38 5.55 -3.89 -5.62
CA MET A 38 5.51 -3.86 -4.17
C MET A 38 6.42 -4.94 -3.64
N ALA A 39 7.10 -4.68 -2.52
CA ALA A 39 7.94 -5.68 -1.90
C ALA A 39 7.67 -5.73 -0.39
N LEU A 40 7.59 -6.96 0.13
CA LEU A 40 7.52 -7.24 1.56
C LEU A 40 8.77 -8.03 1.91
N SER A 41 9.61 -7.48 2.79
CA SER A 41 10.84 -8.13 3.23
C SER A 41 10.74 -8.52 4.70
N LEU A 42 11.26 -9.70 5.07
CA LEU A 42 11.37 -10.16 6.44
C LEU A 42 12.83 -10.52 6.73
N GLY A 43 13.43 -9.84 7.72
CA GLY A 43 14.81 -10.05 8.14
C GLY A 43 14.97 -10.36 9.63
N ARG A 44 16.18 -10.81 9.98
CA ARG A 44 16.73 -10.93 11.35
C ARG A 44 15.87 -11.70 12.37
N PRO A 45 15.89 -13.05 12.38
CA PRO A 45 16.40 -13.95 11.35
C PRO A 45 15.52 -13.95 10.09
N ALA A 46 16.10 -14.33 8.96
CA ALA A 46 15.38 -14.56 7.71
C ALA A 46 14.52 -15.83 7.86
N ASP A 47 13.30 -15.65 8.34
CA ASP A 47 12.40 -16.76 8.64
C ASP A 47 11.65 -17.20 7.37
N TRP A 48 12.16 -18.27 6.75
CA TRP A 48 11.54 -18.86 5.58
C TRP A 48 10.15 -19.45 5.88
N GLU A 49 9.91 -20.01 7.07
CA GLU A 49 8.61 -20.58 7.42
C GLU A 49 7.54 -19.48 7.43
N ALA A 50 7.85 -18.34 8.06
CA ALA A 50 6.97 -17.18 8.06
C ALA A 50 6.73 -16.63 6.64
N ILE A 51 7.78 -16.43 5.84
CA ILE A 51 7.66 -15.88 4.48
C ILE A 51 6.94 -16.83 3.52
N SER A 52 7.22 -18.13 3.60
CA SER A 52 6.54 -19.14 2.78
C SER A 52 5.05 -19.23 3.14
N GLY A 53 4.70 -19.06 4.42
CA GLY A 53 3.31 -18.91 4.86
C GLY A 53 2.60 -17.76 4.17
N VAL A 54 3.22 -16.57 4.11
CA VAL A 54 2.65 -15.42 3.37
C VAL A 54 2.56 -15.72 1.87
N TRP A 55 3.61 -16.30 1.28
CA TRP A 55 3.66 -16.63 -0.14
C TRP A 55 2.52 -17.59 -0.55
N GLN A 56 2.23 -18.60 0.28
CA GLN A 56 1.13 -19.54 0.06
C GLN A 56 -0.23 -18.87 0.31
N ALA A 57 -0.38 -18.16 1.42
CA ALA A 57 -1.65 -17.55 1.82
C ALA A 57 -2.14 -16.49 0.82
N VAL A 58 -1.23 -15.72 0.22
CA VAL A 58 -1.59 -14.76 -0.82
C VAL A 58 -2.19 -15.46 -2.05
N GLN A 59 -1.75 -16.68 -2.37
CA GLN A 59 -2.29 -17.46 -3.48
C GLN A 59 -3.60 -18.16 -3.10
N SER A 60 -3.68 -18.76 -1.91
CA SER A 60 -4.87 -19.50 -1.48
C SER A 60 -6.02 -18.60 -1.07
N ASP A 61 -5.74 -17.58 -0.26
CA ASP A 61 -6.78 -16.78 0.41
C ASP A 61 -7.19 -15.59 -0.45
N LEU A 62 -6.20 -14.96 -1.10
CA LEU A 62 -6.44 -13.75 -1.91
C LEU A 62 -6.52 -14.05 -3.41
N SER A 63 -6.32 -15.31 -3.81
CA SER A 63 -6.35 -15.74 -5.22
C SER A 63 -5.41 -14.91 -6.11
N LEU A 64 -4.31 -14.43 -5.55
CA LEU A 64 -3.31 -13.65 -6.28
C LEU A 64 -2.27 -14.57 -6.94
N PRO A 65 -1.63 -14.14 -8.04
CA PRO A 65 -0.49 -14.86 -8.60
C PRO A 65 0.65 -14.98 -7.59
N ALA A 66 1.46 -16.04 -7.74
CA ALA A 66 2.63 -16.27 -6.93
C ALA A 66 3.57 -15.05 -6.98
N PRO A 67 3.88 -14.41 -5.83
CA PRO A 67 4.88 -13.37 -5.80
C PRO A 67 6.28 -13.96 -6.06
N GLY A 68 7.15 -13.13 -6.64
CA GLY A 68 8.56 -13.48 -6.79
C GLY A 68 9.21 -13.57 -5.42
N ILE A 69 10.05 -14.58 -5.20
CA ILE A 69 10.83 -14.70 -3.97
C ILE A 69 12.24 -14.22 -4.30
N ALA A 70 12.80 -13.36 -3.47
CA ALA A 70 14.19 -12.93 -3.59
C ALA A 70 14.89 -12.99 -2.24
N VAL A 71 16.20 -13.20 -2.30
CA VAL A 71 17.11 -13.01 -1.17
C VAL A 71 17.72 -11.62 -1.28
N SER A 72 17.77 -10.88 -0.18
CA SER A 72 18.23 -9.48 -0.18
C SER A 72 19.73 -9.32 -0.37
N GLY A 73 20.52 -10.40 -0.22
CA GLY A 73 21.97 -10.31 -0.21
C GLY A 73 22.53 -9.92 1.17
N MET A 74 21.68 -9.77 2.20
CA MET A 74 22.11 -9.40 3.55
C MET A 74 21.60 -10.38 4.60
N ASP A 75 20.33 -10.24 4.98
CA ASP A 75 19.77 -10.89 6.18
C ASP A 75 18.26 -11.13 6.08
N SER A 76 17.69 -11.04 4.88
CA SER A 76 16.24 -11.04 4.67
C SER A 76 15.79 -11.73 3.39
N TYR A 77 14.60 -12.31 3.46
CA TYR A 77 13.82 -12.69 2.30
C TYR A 77 12.90 -11.57 1.86
N GLN A 78 12.60 -11.51 0.58
CA GLN A 78 11.71 -10.53 -0.02
C GLN A 78 10.66 -11.22 -0.90
N LEU A 79 9.41 -10.82 -0.74
CA LEU A 79 8.31 -11.17 -1.62
C LEU A 79 7.98 -9.98 -2.51
N TRP A 80 8.10 -10.20 -3.81
CA TRP A 80 7.91 -9.19 -4.84
C TRP A 80 6.59 -9.39 -5.57
N PHE A 81 5.71 -8.42 -5.45
CA PHE A 81 4.42 -8.38 -6.11
C PHE A 81 4.49 -7.45 -7.32
N SER A 82 3.93 -7.90 -8.43
CA SER A 82 3.83 -7.15 -9.67
C SER A 82 2.37 -6.83 -9.94
N LEU A 83 2.05 -5.58 -10.28
CA LEU A 83 0.72 -5.13 -10.67
C LEU A 83 0.66 -4.94 -12.18
N ASP A 84 -0.45 -5.36 -12.78
CA ASP A 84 -0.69 -5.18 -14.22
C ASP A 84 -0.92 -3.70 -14.55
N GLU A 85 -1.67 -3.00 -13.70
CA GLU A 85 -1.93 -1.56 -13.78
C GLU A 85 -1.20 -0.82 -12.66
N ALA A 86 -0.74 0.40 -12.96
CA ALA A 86 -0.12 1.26 -11.95
C ALA A 86 -1.19 1.76 -10.97
N VAL A 87 -0.86 1.74 -9.68
CA VAL A 87 -1.73 2.21 -8.60
C VAL A 87 -1.01 3.23 -7.73
N PRO A 88 -1.71 4.09 -6.98
CA PRO A 88 -1.05 5.09 -6.15
C PRO A 88 -0.14 4.43 -5.11
N ALA A 89 1.06 4.96 -4.89
CA ALA A 89 2.03 4.42 -3.93
C ALA A 89 1.42 4.24 -2.52
N ALA A 90 0.57 5.18 -2.10
CA ALA A 90 -0.18 5.08 -0.85
C ALA A 90 -1.13 3.86 -0.79
N GLN A 91 -1.76 3.52 -1.91
CA GLN A 91 -2.64 2.35 -2.01
C GLN A 91 -1.83 1.04 -1.98
N ALA A 92 -0.70 1.02 -2.67
CA ALA A 92 0.24 -0.09 -2.65
C ALA A 92 0.80 -0.33 -1.24
N GLN A 93 1.23 0.72 -0.54
CA GLN A 93 1.74 0.61 0.82
C GLN A 93 0.66 0.10 1.80
N ALA A 94 -0.56 0.65 1.71
CA ALA A 94 -1.66 0.19 2.55
C ALA A 94 -1.96 -1.29 2.36
N PHE A 95 -1.81 -1.82 1.14
CA PHE A 95 -1.99 -3.23 0.85
C PHE A 95 -0.90 -4.11 1.49
N VAL A 96 0.38 -3.77 1.34
CA VAL A 96 1.46 -4.56 1.96
C VAL A 96 1.49 -4.44 3.49
N GLU A 97 1.05 -3.30 4.05
CA GLU A 97 0.84 -3.17 5.50
C GLU A 97 -0.33 -4.05 5.96
N ALA A 98 -1.43 -4.13 5.21
CA ALA A 98 -2.53 -5.03 5.54
C ALA A 98 -2.11 -6.51 5.47
N LEU A 99 -1.27 -6.90 4.50
CA LEU A 99 -0.67 -8.23 4.45
C LEU A 99 0.20 -8.50 5.69
N ARG A 100 1.06 -7.55 6.07
CA ARG A 100 1.87 -7.65 7.28
C ARG A 100 1.00 -7.82 8.53
N VAL A 101 -0.05 -7.01 8.70
CA VAL A 101 -0.96 -7.11 9.85
C VAL A 101 -1.72 -8.45 9.85
N ARG A 102 -2.12 -8.96 8.68
CA ARG A 102 -2.92 -10.18 8.58
C ARG A 102 -2.11 -11.46 8.82
N TYR A 103 -0.91 -11.53 8.23
CA TYR A 103 -0.11 -12.76 8.16
C TYR A 103 1.17 -12.71 8.98
N LEU A 104 1.69 -11.52 9.29
CA LEU A 104 2.91 -11.31 10.06
C LEU A 104 2.67 -10.49 11.34
N SER A 105 1.45 -10.51 11.90
CA SER A 105 1.12 -9.80 13.16
C SER A 105 1.97 -10.26 14.34
N ALA A 106 2.43 -11.50 14.34
CA ALA A 106 3.32 -12.06 15.36
C ALA A 106 4.77 -11.55 15.25
N MET A 107 5.15 -10.93 14.12
CA MET A 107 6.51 -10.47 13.87
C MET A 107 6.70 -9.02 14.32
N ALA A 108 7.88 -8.73 14.88
CA ALA A 108 8.24 -7.38 15.26
C ALA A 108 8.25 -6.45 14.04
N PRO A 109 7.67 -5.23 14.11
CA PRO A 109 7.67 -4.27 13.00
C PRO A 109 9.07 -3.98 12.44
N SER A 110 10.08 -3.95 13.31
CA SER A 110 11.48 -3.70 12.96
C SER A 110 12.12 -4.80 12.08
N ARG A 111 11.50 -5.98 12.01
CA ARG A 111 11.95 -7.09 11.17
C ARG A 111 11.32 -7.08 9.78
N VAL A 112 10.24 -6.32 9.58
CA VAL A 112 9.50 -6.29 8.33
C VAL A 112 9.74 -4.96 7.63
N THR A 113 10.21 -5.01 6.40
CA THR A 113 10.36 -3.82 5.55
C THR A 113 9.33 -3.88 4.43
N LEU A 114 8.59 -2.79 4.24
CA LEU A 114 7.52 -2.68 3.26
C LEU A 114 7.85 -1.60 2.24
N LEU A 115 7.73 -1.95 0.96
CA LEU A 115 7.97 -1.07 -0.18
C LEU A 115 6.73 -1.02 -1.08
N PRO A 116 6.34 0.18 -1.60
CA PRO A 116 7.04 1.47 -1.48
C PRO A 116 7.00 2.05 -0.05
N GLY A 117 8.15 2.51 0.45
CA GLY A 117 8.28 3.06 1.81
C GLY A 117 7.92 4.54 1.84
N ARG A 118 7.54 5.07 3.01
CA ARG A 118 7.37 6.52 3.20
C ARG A 118 8.67 7.14 3.69
N ALA A 119 9.11 8.23 3.08
CA ALA A 119 10.32 8.94 3.48
C ALA A 119 10.23 9.38 4.96
N PRO A 120 11.24 9.09 5.80
CA PRO A 120 11.30 9.64 7.15
C PRO A 120 11.67 11.13 7.07
N GLU A 121 10.69 12.01 7.27
CA GLU A 121 10.79 13.48 7.33
C GLU A 121 11.11 14.21 6.01
N ALA A 122 10.05 14.59 5.28
CA ALA A 122 10.10 15.61 4.24
C ALA A 122 10.28 17.03 4.84
N THR A 123 11.44 17.32 5.43
CA THR A 123 11.89 18.70 5.60
C THR A 123 12.61 19.13 4.34
N ARG A 124 11.86 19.72 3.39
CA ARG A 124 12.25 20.80 2.45
C ARG A 124 11.57 20.62 1.08
N VAL A 125 10.43 21.28 0.93
CA VAL A 125 9.88 21.81 -0.34
C VAL A 125 10.06 20.90 -1.57
N LEU A 126 9.44 19.73 -1.58
CA LEU A 126 9.21 18.95 -2.79
C LEU A 126 7.73 18.51 -2.84
N PRO A 127 7.14 18.36 -4.06
CA PRO A 127 5.70 18.11 -4.24
C PRO A 127 5.24 16.75 -3.68
N PRO A 128 3.93 16.54 -3.41
CA PRO A 128 3.39 15.40 -2.65
C PRO A 128 3.67 14.00 -3.23
N ALA A 129 4.05 13.87 -4.51
CA ALA A 129 4.49 12.59 -5.09
C ALA A 129 5.85 12.10 -4.55
N SER A 130 6.65 12.99 -3.94
CA SER A 130 7.98 12.69 -3.37
C SER A 130 7.98 12.17 -1.92
N GLU A 131 6.81 11.91 -1.34
CA GLU A 131 6.71 11.32 0.01
C GLU A 131 7.03 9.82 0.04
N TRP A 132 7.04 9.17 -1.12
CA TRP A 132 7.26 7.75 -1.27
C TRP A 132 8.64 7.50 -1.86
N GLU A 133 9.37 6.58 -1.24
CA GLU A 133 10.74 6.26 -1.60
C GLU A 133 10.87 4.78 -1.99
N TRP A 134 11.67 4.55 -3.02
CA TRP A 134 12.17 3.24 -3.39
C TRP A 134 13.70 3.24 -3.26
N PRO A 135 14.31 2.32 -2.50
CA PRO A 135 15.77 2.31 -2.35
C PRO A 135 16.43 2.08 -3.71
N ALA A 136 17.43 2.90 -4.05
CA ALA A 136 18.20 2.73 -5.27
C ALA A 136 18.84 1.33 -5.29
N GLY A 137 18.68 0.61 -6.40
CA GLY A 137 19.18 -0.77 -6.51
C GLY A 137 18.41 -1.80 -5.66
N ALA A 138 17.18 -1.52 -5.23
CA ALA A 138 16.40 -2.52 -4.51
C ALA A 138 15.99 -3.72 -5.38
N LEU A 139 15.94 -3.58 -6.71
CA LEU A 139 15.63 -4.72 -7.60
C LEU A 139 16.82 -5.68 -7.73
N PRO A 140 16.65 -6.97 -7.40
CA PRO A 140 17.64 -7.99 -7.68
C PRO A 140 17.81 -8.23 -9.20
N PRO A 141 18.96 -8.75 -9.64
CA PRO A 141 20.14 -9.08 -8.85
C PRO A 141 21.10 -7.89 -8.67
N GLN A 142 21.65 -7.73 -7.46
CA GLN A 142 22.62 -6.69 -7.10
C GLN A 142 23.67 -7.25 -6.14
N GLN A 143 24.90 -6.77 -6.27
CA GLN A 143 25.94 -7.09 -5.30
C GLN A 143 25.84 -6.12 -4.11
N ILE A 144 25.54 -6.64 -2.93
CA ILE A 144 25.40 -5.83 -1.71
C ILE A 144 26.70 -5.82 -0.90
N GLY A 145 27.46 -6.92 -0.95
CA GLY A 145 28.75 -7.05 -0.31
C GLY A 145 29.71 -7.95 -1.12
N THR A 146 30.92 -8.12 -0.60
CA THR A 146 31.86 -9.11 -1.14
C THR A 146 31.23 -10.49 -1.02
N ASP A 147 31.07 -11.20 -2.15
CA ASP A 147 30.41 -12.50 -2.22
C ASP A 147 29.00 -12.52 -1.61
N GLN A 148 28.28 -11.40 -1.69
CA GLN A 148 26.91 -11.29 -1.20
C GLN A 148 26.04 -10.65 -2.25
N TRP A 149 25.35 -11.51 -3.00
CA TRP A 149 24.47 -11.12 -4.09
C TRP A 149 23.00 -11.30 -3.69
N SER A 150 22.20 -10.29 -4.00
CA SER A 150 20.74 -10.40 -4.04
C SER A 150 20.32 -11.09 -5.34
N ALA A 151 19.28 -11.91 -5.26
CA ALA A 151 18.78 -12.64 -6.42
C ALA A 151 17.34 -13.11 -6.21
N PHE A 152 16.59 -13.23 -7.31
CA PHE A 152 15.35 -13.98 -7.29
C PHE A 152 15.66 -15.47 -7.21
N VAL A 153 14.91 -16.17 -6.38
CA VAL A 153 15.05 -17.61 -6.13
C VAL A 153 13.71 -18.30 -6.37
N ALA A 154 13.79 -19.54 -6.84
CA ALA A 154 12.62 -20.39 -6.97
C ALA A 154 12.15 -20.88 -5.58
N PRO A 155 10.84 -21.13 -5.38
CA PRO A 155 10.29 -21.49 -4.07
C PRO A 155 10.85 -22.81 -3.51
N ASP A 156 11.29 -23.72 -4.38
CA ASP A 156 11.95 -24.98 -4.03
C ASP A 156 13.39 -24.79 -3.53
N LEU A 157 14.07 -23.74 -4.00
CA LEU A 157 15.44 -23.40 -3.60
C LEU A 157 15.49 -22.40 -2.45
N ALA A 158 14.41 -21.64 -2.23
CA ALA A 158 14.35 -20.63 -1.18
C ALA A 158 14.72 -21.17 0.22
N PRO A 159 14.26 -22.35 0.70
CA PRO A 159 14.62 -22.84 2.03
C PRO A 159 16.14 -22.96 2.29
N ILE A 160 16.95 -23.14 1.23
CA ILE A 160 18.41 -23.29 1.33
C ILE A 160 19.07 -22.01 1.86
N PHE A 161 18.44 -20.86 1.65
CA PHE A 161 18.98 -19.55 1.99
C PHE A 161 18.54 -19.04 3.36
N ALA A 162 17.95 -19.90 4.22
CA ALA A 162 17.32 -19.47 5.47
C ALA A 162 18.35 -18.93 6.47
N ASP A 163 19.51 -19.58 6.54
CA ASP A 163 20.62 -19.15 7.38
C ASP A 163 21.51 -18.10 6.68
N THR A 164 21.59 -18.15 5.35
CA THR A 164 22.44 -17.29 4.51
C THR A 164 21.65 -16.73 3.33
N PRO A 165 20.86 -15.65 3.53
CA PRO A 165 19.99 -15.06 2.51
C PRO A 165 20.75 -14.23 1.48
N TRP A 166 21.74 -14.84 0.82
CA TRP A 166 22.52 -14.29 -0.27
C TRP A 166 23.08 -15.41 -1.16
N LEU A 167 23.55 -15.05 -2.36
CA LEU A 167 24.40 -15.92 -3.17
C LEU A 167 25.86 -15.50 -3.05
N ASP A 168 26.76 -16.48 -2.89
CA ASP A 168 28.21 -16.25 -2.88
C ASP A 168 28.77 -15.92 -4.28
N ILE A 169 28.04 -16.29 -5.33
CA ILE A 169 28.42 -16.08 -6.72
C ILE A 169 27.38 -15.20 -7.44
N PRO A 170 27.79 -14.44 -8.47
CA PRO A 170 26.85 -13.66 -9.25
C PRO A 170 25.79 -14.57 -9.89
N PRO A 171 24.50 -14.24 -9.75
CA PRO A 171 23.43 -15.05 -10.33
C PRO A 171 23.48 -15.01 -11.86
N SER A 172 23.15 -16.15 -12.48
CA SER A 172 22.98 -16.24 -13.93
C SER A 172 21.86 -15.31 -14.41
N LEU A 173 22.20 -14.35 -15.27
CA LEU A 173 21.22 -13.40 -15.81
C LEU A 173 20.09 -14.12 -16.59
N ASP A 174 20.43 -15.16 -17.34
CA ASP A 174 19.44 -15.97 -18.06
C ASP A 174 18.58 -16.80 -17.13
N GLY A 175 19.15 -17.35 -16.06
CA GLY A 175 18.41 -18.07 -15.02
C GLY A 175 17.43 -17.17 -14.28
N GLN A 176 17.87 -15.95 -13.94
CA GLN A 176 17.00 -14.93 -13.34
C GLN A 176 15.87 -14.54 -14.31
N ALA A 177 16.18 -14.31 -15.58
CA ALA A 177 15.17 -13.97 -16.59
C ALA A 177 14.14 -15.10 -16.77
N GLU A 178 14.60 -16.35 -16.81
CA GLU A 178 13.73 -17.52 -16.93
C GLU A 178 12.79 -17.65 -15.72
N LEU A 179 13.31 -17.44 -14.50
CA LEU A 179 12.50 -17.43 -13.28
C LEU A 179 11.42 -16.35 -13.34
N LEU A 180 11.80 -15.11 -13.68
CA LEU A 180 10.88 -13.98 -13.79
C LEU A 180 9.83 -14.18 -14.90
N SER A 181 10.17 -14.88 -15.99
CA SER A 181 9.24 -15.17 -17.09
C SER A 181 8.03 -16.02 -16.70
N ARG A 182 8.14 -16.75 -15.58
CA ARG A 182 7.06 -17.58 -15.03
C ARG A 182 6.15 -16.79 -14.10
N LEU A 183 6.61 -15.66 -13.59
CA LEU A 183 5.82 -14.79 -12.71
C LEU A 183 4.76 -14.02 -13.51
N ARG A 184 3.64 -13.75 -12.84
CA ARG A 184 2.50 -13.05 -13.43
C ARG A 184 2.19 -11.80 -12.64
N SER A 185 1.80 -10.74 -13.35
CA SER A 185 1.27 -9.52 -12.75
C SER A 185 -0.16 -9.74 -12.25
N ILE A 186 -0.46 -9.17 -11.09
CA ILE A 186 -1.78 -9.14 -10.46
C ILE A 186 -2.71 -8.32 -11.34
N LYS A 187 -3.80 -8.93 -11.81
CA LYS A 187 -4.82 -8.25 -12.61
C LYS A 187 -5.68 -7.32 -11.76
N PRO A 188 -6.23 -6.23 -12.32
CA PRO A 188 -7.00 -5.23 -11.56
C PRO A 188 -8.17 -5.81 -10.77
N GLY A 189 -8.88 -6.78 -11.33
CA GLY A 189 -9.97 -7.47 -10.63
C GLY A 189 -9.50 -8.23 -9.40
N ALA A 190 -8.42 -9.02 -9.53
CA ALA A 190 -7.83 -9.76 -8.41
C ALA A 190 -7.26 -8.82 -7.34
N TRP A 191 -6.65 -7.70 -7.75
CA TRP A 191 -6.19 -6.63 -6.86
C TRP A 191 -7.33 -6.05 -6.01
N GLN A 192 -8.44 -5.67 -6.65
CA GLN A 192 -9.60 -5.11 -5.96
C GLN A 192 -10.23 -6.11 -4.98
N SER A 193 -10.39 -7.38 -5.40
CA SER A 193 -10.89 -8.45 -4.53
C SER A 193 -9.99 -8.69 -3.33
N ALA A 194 -8.67 -8.80 -3.53
CA ALA A 194 -7.71 -9.00 -2.45
C ALA A 194 -7.73 -7.81 -1.47
N ARG A 195 -7.82 -6.58 -1.96
CA ARG A 195 -7.97 -5.37 -1.12
C ARG A 195 -9.24 -5.39 -0.30
N ALA A 196 -10.37 -5.82 -0.87
CA ALA A 196 -11.62 -5.92 -0.14
C ALA A 196 -11.53 -6.94 1.00
N LEU A 197 -10.85 -8.08 0.77
CA LEU A 197 -10.64 -9.12 1.78
C LEU A 197 -9.70 -8.69 2.91
N LEU A 198 -8.69 -7.88 2.60
CA LEU A 198 -7.71 -7.36 3.55
C LEU A 198 -8.18 -6.10 4.29
N THR A 199 -9.20 -5.41 3.78
CA THR A 199 -9.78 -4.26 4.46
C THR A 199 -10.53 -4.78 5.68
N PRO A 200 -10.16 -4.36 6.91
CA PRO A 200 -10.94 -4.73 8.07
C PRO A 200 -12.37 -4.26 7.83
N ALA A 201 -13.34 -5.16 7.96
CA ALA A 201 -14.75 -4.78 7.94
C ALA A 201 -14.90 -3.58 8.88
N PRO A 202 -15.52 -2.46 8.44
CA PRO A 202 -15.85 -1.39 9.36
C PRO A 202 -16.59 -2.06 10.51
N ALA A 203 -16.08 -1.91 11.73
CA ALA A 203 -16.72 -2.48 12.91
C ALA A 203 -18.20 -2.13 12.79
N GLU A 204 -19.00 -3.17 12.58
CA GLU A 204 -20.44 -3.06 12.45
C GLU A 204 -20.89 -2.44 13.77
N ALA A 205 -21.17 -1.14 13.74
CA ALA A 205 -21.89 -0.49 14.82
C ALA A 205 -23.12 -1.37 15.06
N PRO A 206 -23.42 -1.75 16.31
CA PRO A 206 -24.47 -2.71 16.59
C PRO A 206 -25.73 -2.30 15.85
N ALA A 207 -26.21 -3.21 14.99
CA ALA A 207 -27.37 -3.00 14.15
C ALA A 207 -28.51 -2.39 14.97
N SER A 208 -28.81 -1.11 14.71
CA SER A 208 -30.11 -0.56 15.06
C SER A 208 -31.12 -1.27 14.16
N PRO A 209 -32.21 -1.83 14.70
CA PRO A 209 -33.13 -2.60 13.90
C PRO A 209 -33.81 -1.72 12.84
N THR A 210 -33.74 -2.19 11.60
CA THR A 210 -34.67 -2.00 10.48
C THR A 210 -35.59 -0.77 10.56
N ALA A 211 -35.27 0.25 9.77
CA ALA A 211 -36.27 1.12 9.17
C ALA A 211 -36.09 1.09 7.65
N GLU A 212 -37.08 0.52 6.96
CA GLU A 212 -37.23 0.49 5.51
C GLU A 212 -37.38 1.90 4.89
N PRO A 213 -37.18 2.04 3.57
CA PRO A 213 -36.73 3.27 2.94
C PRO A 213 -37.90 4.18 2.55
N SER A 214 -37.74 5.48 2.76
CA SER A 214 -38.56 6.51 2.09
C SER A 214 -37.87 7.87 2.15
N GLY A 215 -37.63 8.47 0.98
CA GLY A 215 -37.32 9.89 0.86
C GLY A 215 -36.21 10.21 -0.13
N SER A 216 -36.61 10.50 -1.37
CA SER A 216 -35.80 11.07 -2.45
C SER A 216 -34.92 12.27 -2.04
N PRO A 217 -33.84 12.56 -2.81
CA PRO A 217 -32.85 13.57 -2.46
C PRO A 217 -33.40 15.00 -2.66
N GLY A 218 -33.27 15.83 -1.63
CA GLY A 218 -33.64 17.25 -1.63
C GLY A 218 -32.51 18.13 -1.07
N PRO A 219 -32.48 19.42 -1.44
CA PRO A 219 -31.28 20.18 -1.76
C PRO A 219 -30.51 20.65 -0.51
N HIS A 220 -29.18 20.62 -0.59
CA HIS A 220 -28.21 21.30 0.27
C HIS A 220 -28.74 21.70 1.66
N GLN A 221 -28.57 20.79 2.63
CA GLN A 221 -28.86 21.01 4.04
C GLN A 221 -28.21 22.30 4.54
N ASP A 222 -29.03 23.32 4.80
CA ASP A 222 -28.59 24.52 5.52
C ASP A 222 -28.06 24.10 6.90
N PRO A 223 -26.76 24.25 7.18
CA PRO A 223 -26.17 23.85 8.46
C PRO A 223 -26.84 24.56 9.65
N TRP A 224 -27.34 25.78 9.40
CA TRP A 224 -28.13 26.56 10.36
C TRP A 224 -29.43 25.87 10.78
N ARG A 225 -30.20 25.35 9.81
CA ARG A 225 -31.47 24.67 10.08
C ARG A 225 -31.26 23.36 10.82
N PHE A 226 -30.21 22.62 10.46
CA PHE A 226 -29.82 21.41 11.15
C PHE A 226 -29.47 21.69 12.62
N LEU A 227 -28.62 22.67 12.88
CA LEU A 227 -28.21 23.05 14.25
C LEU A 227 -29.40 23.55 15.09
N LEU A 228 -30.34 24.31 14.50
CA LEU A 228 -31.58 24.72 15.16
C LEU A 228 -32.50 23.52 15.50
N GLN A 229 -32.57 22.53 14.62
CA GLN A 229 -33.35 21.32 14.85
C GLN A 229 -32.73 20.49 15.98
N VAL A 230 -31.41 20.30 15.97
CA VAL A 230 -30.66 19.60 17.03
C VAL A 230 -30.84 20.29 18.38
N MET A 231 -30.78 21.63 18.43
CA MET A 231 -30.97 22.40 19.67
C MET A 231 -32.38 22.22 20.28
N ASN A 232 -33.41 22.15 19.44
CA ASN A 232 -34.82 22.07 19.88
C ASN A 232 -35.33 20.63 20.12
N ASP A 233 -34.52 19.62 19.82
CA ASP A 233 -34.91 18.23 19.99
C ASP A 233 -34.70 17.74 21.43
N ALA A 234 -35.79 17.39 22.13
CA ALA A 234 -35.76 16.91 23.51
C ALA A 234 -35.13 15.52 23.67
N THR A 235 -35.06 14.73 22.59
CA THR A 235 -34.46 13.39 22.57
C THR A 235 -32.93 13.43 22.45
N VAL A 236 -32.36 14.57 22.07
CA VAL A 236 -30.91 14.77 21.97
C VAL A 236 -30.32 15.03 23.36
N PRO A 237 -29.16 14.41 23.69
CA PRO A 237 -28.44 14.68 24.93
C PRO A 237 -28.18 16.17 25.13
N MET A 238 -28.35 16.66 26.37
CA MET A 238 -28.23 18.09 26.69
C MET A 238 -26.86 18.66 26.28
N ALA A 239 -25.79 17.87 26.38
CA ALA A 239 -24.44 18.26 25.94
C ALA A 239 -24.39 18.62 24.44
N SER A 240 -24.98 17.80 23.57
CA SER A 240 -25.02 18.05 22.12
C SER A 240 -25.91 19.25 21.76
N ARG A 241 -26.97 19.50 22.53
CA ARG A 241 -27.79 20.72 22.40
C ARG A 241 -27.01 21.98 22.76
N ILE A 242 -26.17 21.92 23.79
CA ILE A 242 -25.29 23.03 24.19
C ILE A 242 -24.22 23.29 23.11
N GLU A 243 -23.65 22.25 22.50
CA GLU A 243 -22.69 22.41 21.40
C GLU A 243 -23.32 23.03 20.15
N ALA A 244 -24.53 22.59 19.78
CA ALA A 244 -25.29 23.20 18.69
C ALA A 244 -25.59 24.68 18.98
N ALA A 245 -26.03 25.02 20.19
CA ALA A 245 -26.26 26.40 20.60
C ALA A 245 -24.98 27.26 20.51
N LYS A 246 -23.82 26.72 20.93
CA LYS A 246 -22.52 27.40 20.80
C LYS A 246 -22.14 27.64 19.34
N ALA A 247 -22.40 26.68 18.46
CA ALA A 247 -22.14 26.80 17.02
C ALA A 247 -23.04 27.82 16.31
N LEU A 248 -24.21 28.15 16.90
CA LEU A 248 -25.13 29.17 16.37
C LEU A 248 -24.75 30.62 16.79
N LEU A 249 -23.96 30.82 17.87
CA LEU A 249 -23.54 32.14 18.38
C LEU A 249 -22.86 33.08 17.34
N PRO A 250 -22.03 32.60 16.40
CA PRO A 250 -21.39 33.45 15.39
C PRO A 250 -22.38 34.06 14.38
N TYR A 251 -23.54 33.44 14.21
CA TYR A 251 -24.56 33.86 13.24
C TYR A 251 -25.62 34.78 13.86
N THR A 252 -25.94 34.62 15.15
CA THR A 252 -26.85 35.54 15.88
C THR A 252 -26.25 36.95 16.01
N LYS A 253 -24.91 37.04 16.06
CA LYS A 253 -24.19 38.32 16.09
C LYS A 253 -24.16 39.04 14.73
N ARG A 254 -24.52 38.37 13.63
CA ARG A 254 -24.57 38.95 12.27
C ARG A 254 -25.93 39.59 11.94
N SER A 255 -26.95 39.42 12.78
CA SER A 255 -28.29 40.02 12.60
C SER A 255 -28.50 41.36 13.33
N GLU A 256 -27.50 41.91 14.01
CA GLU A 256 -27.56 43.26 14.62
C GLU A 256 -26.70 44.28 13.85
N GLY A 257 -27.30 44.91 12.83
CA GLY A 257 -27.07 46.30 12.40
C GLY A 257 -26.10 46.60 11.23
N PRO A 258 -26.29 47.70 10.46
CA PRO A 258 -27.24 48.80 10.70
C PRO A 258 -28.33 48.98 9.63
N ALA A 259 -29.54 49.30 10.08
CA ALA A 259 -30.42 50.20 9.35
C ALA A 259 -30.02 51.63 9.72
N SER A 260 -29.46 52.37 8.76
CA SER A 260 -29.39 53.83 8.78
C SER A 260 -29.28 54.30 7.34
N GLY A 261 -30.36 54.90 6.86
CA GLY A 261 -30.52 55.35 5.49
C GLY A 261 -31.88 56.00 5.30
N SER A 262 -32.06 57.17 5.92
CA SER A 262 -32.77 58.34 5.38
C SER A 262 -32.60 59.51 6.34
#